data_AF-A0AAD1BYI6-F1
#
_entry.id   AF-A0AAD1BYI6-F1
#
_cell.length_a   1.000
_cell.length_b   1.000
_cell.length_c   1.000
_cell.angle_alpha   90.00
_cell.angle_beta   90.00
_cell.angle_gamma   90.00
#
_symmetry.space_group_name_H-M   'P 1'
#
loop_
_entity.id
_entity.type
_entity.pdbx_description
1 polymer ?
#
loop_
_entity_poly.entity_id
_entity_poly.type
_entity_poly.pdbx_seq_one_letter_code
_entity_poly.pdbx_strand_id
1 'polypeptide(L)'
;MPATPEPAPKPVSPPPAPANATPPEPPSAKAPLPKVKLDLSLPSELVEQVQPGDATDALPEQPLLPQMFVEKPLPESPFQLNGKLITNEREDDYWRSVEGAELQFEFKR
;
A
#
# COMPACT_ATOMS: atom_id res chain seq x y z
N MET A 1 39.22 27.79 -61.27
CA MET A 1 38.29 28.94 -61.24
C MET A 1 37.13 28.57 -60.31
N PRO A 2 36.74 29.49 -59.41
CA PRO A 2 35.99 29.22 -58.18
C PRO A 2 34.49 29.08 -58.43
N ALA A 3 33.79 28.33 -57.57
CA ALA A 3 32.34 28.41 -57.43
C ALA A 3 31.98 28.90 -56.03
N THR A 4 31.40 30.09 -56.06
CA THR A 4 30.81 31.00 -55.07
C THR A 4 29.80 30.34 -54.12
N PRO A 5 29.56 30.94 -52.92
CA PRO A 5 29.09 30.26 -51.72
C PRO A 5 27.56 30.23 -51.59
N GLU A 6 27.08 29.15 -50.96
CA GLU A 6 25.66 28.87 -50.70
C GLU A 6 25.14 29.67 -49.47
N PRO A 7 23.97 30.33 -49.56
CA PRO A 7 23.45 31.20 -48.51
C PRO A 7 22.76 30.42 -47.39
N ALA A 8 23.09 30.77 -46.14
CA ALA A 8 22.51 30.21 -44.92
C ALA A 8 21.00 30.52 -44.78
N PRO A 9 20.14 29.53 -44.45
CA PRO A 9 18.72 29.75 -44.22
C PRO A 9 18.44 30.33 -42.83
N LYS A 10 17.47 31.24 -42.78
CA LYS A 10 16.97 31.92 -41.58
C LYS A 10 16.13 30.98 -40.68
N PRO A 11 16.04 31.22 -39.36
CA PRO A 11 15.42 30.31 -38.41
C PRO A 11 13.88 30.30 -38.52
N VAL A 12 13.29 29.12 -38.56
CA VAL A 12 11.84 28.90 -38.58
C VAL A 12 11.33 28.73 -37.14
N SER A 13 10.34 29.52 -36.74
CA SER A 13 9.68 29.44 -35.43
C SER A 13 9.01 28.06 -35.22
N PRO A 14 9.03 27.50 -33.99
CA PRO A 14 8.42 26.19 -33.73
C PRO A 14 6.88 26.24 -33.74
N PRO A 15 6.20 25.18 -34.21
CA PRO A 15 4.74 25.08 -34.23
C PRO A 15 4.15 24.88 -32.81
N PRO A 16 2.88 25.26 -32.57
CA PRO A 16 2.23 25.10 -31.28
C PRO A 16 2.00 23.63 -30.94
N ALA A 17 2.18 23.28 -29.66
CA ALA A 17 2.00 21.92 -29.15
C ALA A 17 0.52 21.47 -29.23
N PRO A 18 0.26 20.17 -29.48
CA PRO A 18 -1.09 19.64 -29.60
C PRO A 18 -1.82 19.61 -28.24
N ALA A 19 -3.08 20.08 -28.25
CA ALA A 19 -3.98 19.99 -27.11
C ALA A 19 -4.32 18.52 -26.82
N ASN A 20 -4.18 18.14 -25.54
CA ASN A 20 -4.46 16.79 -25.05
C ASN A 20 -5.99 16.53 -25.10
N ALA A 21 -6.44 15.68 -26.01
CA ALA A 21 -7.84 15.30 -26.10
C ALA A 21 -8.12 14.16 -25.11
N THR A 22 -8.95 14.42 -24.11
CA THR A 22 -9.44 13.41 -23.17
C THR A 22 -10.38 12.43 -23.90
N PRO A 23 -10.25 11.10 -23.71
CA PRO A 23 -11.17 10.14 -24.29
C PRO A 23 -12.62 10.35 -23.80
N PRO A 24 -13.64 10.13 -24.64
CA PRO A 24 -15.04 10.22 -24.21
C PRO A 24 -15.39 9.05 -23.27
N GLU A 25 -15.96 9.36 -22.11
CA GLU A 25 -16.48 8.37 -21.16
C GLU A 25 -17.69 7.63 -21.74
N PRO A 26 -17.86 6.33 -21.44
CA PRO A 26 -19.03 5.57 -21.89
C PRO A 26 -20.31 6.12 -21.26
N PRO A 27 -21.46 6.06 -21.97
CA PRO A 27 -22.73 6.53 -21.43
C PRO A 27 -23.14 5.67 -20.24
N SER A 28 -22.96 6.21 -19.04
CA SER A 28 -23.50 5.62 -17.83
C SER A 28 -25.03 5.65 -17.92
N ALA A 29 -25.65 4.48 -18.00
CA ALA A 29 -27.10 4.34 -18.07
C ALA A 29 -27.73 4.79 -16.73
N LYS A 30 -27.95 6.10 -16.58
CA LYS A 30 -28.61 6.75 -15.44
C LYS A 30 -30.13 6.59 -15.47
N ALA A 31 -30.65 5.42 -15.88
CA ALA A 31 -32.07 5.16 -15.80
C ALA A 31 -32.43 4.81 -14.33
N PRO A 32 -33.26 5.62 -13.64
CA PRO A 32 -33.68 5.28 -12.28
C PRO A 32 -34.51 4.00 -12.30
N LEU A 33 -34.12 3.03 -11.47
CA LEU A 33 -34.81 1.76 -11.36
C LEU A 33 -36.24 1.98 -10.85
N PRO A 34 -37.23 1.22 -11.38
CA PRO A 34 -38.60 1.31 -10.90
C PRO A 34 -38.66 0.95 -9.41
N LYS A 35 -39.34 1.79 -8.63
CA LYS A 35 -39.51 1.60 -7.18
C LYS A 35 -40.38 0.37 -6.94
N VAL A 36 -39.78 -0.70 -6.44
CA VAL A 36 -40.49 -1.91 -6.05
C VAL A 36 -41.08 -1.69 -4.66
N LYS A 37 -42.35 -2.08 -4.47
CA LYS A 37 -42.98 -2.14 -3.15
C LYS A 37 -42.44 -3.37 -2.45
N LEU A 38 -41.42 -3.18 -1.64
CA LEU A 38 -40.86 -4.21 -0.78
C LEU A 38 -41.64 -4.20 0.54
N ASP A 39 -42.35 -5.29 0.84
CA ASP A 39 -42.96 -5.47 2.15
C ASP A 39 -41.90 -6.04 3.11
N LEU A 40 -41.61 -5.26 4.16
CA LEU A 40 -40.62 -5.58 5.18
C LEU A 40 -41.29 -6.07 6.48
N SER A 41 -42.56 -6.48 6.41
CA SER A 41 -43.27 -7.04 7.55
C SER A 41 -42.64 -8.36 8.01
N LEU A 42 -42.38 -8.47 9.32
CA LEU A 42 -41.87 -9.71 9.89
C LEU A 42 -43.02 -10.74 10.02
N PRO A 43 -42.85 -11.98 9.54
CA PRO A 43 -43.81 -13.06 9.74
C PRO A 43 -44.12 -13.32 11.22
N SER A 44 -45.38 -13.63 11.55
CA SER A 44 -45.83 -13.88 12.93
C SER A 44 -45.03 -14.97 13.64
N GLU A 45 -44.67 -16.04 12.93
CA GLU A 45 -43.80 -17.12 13.44
C GLU A 45 -42.45 -16.61 13.93
N LEU A 46 -41.89 -15.58 13.29
CA LEU A 46 -40.62 -14.98 13.70
C LEU A 46 -40.79 -13.99 14.86
N VAL A 47 -41.94 -13.34 14.96
CA VAL A 47 -42.26 -12.45 16.10
C VAL A 47 -42.27 -13.24 17.41
N GLU A 48 -42.80 -14.46 17.41
CA GLU A 48 -42.85 -15.32 18.60
C GLU A 48 -41.46 -15.79 19.05
N GLN A 49 -40.53 -15.94 18.11
CA GLN A 49 -39.14 -16.33 18.36
C GLN A 49 -38.23 -15.15 18.72
N VAL A 50 -38.69 -13.92 18.50
CA VAL A 50 -37.95 -12.71 18.88
C VAL A 50 -38.09 -12.55 20.40
N GLN A 51 -37.05 -12.96 21.13
CA GLN A 51 -36.88 -12.50 22.50
C GLN A 51 -36.69 -10.98 22.47
N PRO A 52 -37.39 -10.19 23.31
CA PRO A 52 -37.02 -8.81 23.53
C PRO A 52 -35.59 -8.84 24.03
N GLY A 53 -34.65 -8.45 23.17
CA GLY A 53 -33.24 -8.53 23.49
C GLY A 53 -33.02 -7.76 24.78
N ASP A 54 -32.55 -8.45 25.81
CA ASP A 54 -32.03 -7.80 26.99
C ASP A 54 -31.01 -6.78 26.50
N ALA A 55 -31.32 -5.51 26.69
CA ALA A 55 -30.35 -4.46 26.53
C ALA A 55 -29.26 -4.81 27.54
N THR A 56 -28.17 -5.37 27.04
CA THR A 56 -27.04 -5.84 27.83
C THR A 56 -27.33 -7.10 28.64
N ASP A 57 -27.41 -8.25 27.95
CA ASP A 57 -26.57 -9.36 28.41
C ASP A 57 -25.17 -8.75 28.50
N ALA A 58 -24.78 -8.36 29.71
CA ALA A 58 -23.55 -7.64 29.97
C ALA A 58 -22.44 -8.62 29.64
N LEU A 59 -22.08 -8.68 28.35
CA LEU A 59 -20.84 -9.26 27.92
C LEU A 59 -19.80 -8.68 28.88
N PRO A 60 -18.91 -9.53 29.43
CA PRO A 60 -17.82 -9.03 30.24
C PRO A 60 -17.21 -7.83 29.51
N GLU A 61 -16.89 -6.74 30.22
CA GLU A 61 -16.23 -5.53 29.70
C GLU A 61 -14.84 -5.85 29.11
N GLN A 62 -14.78 -6.79 28.19
CA GLN A 62 -13.68 -6.93 27.28
C GLN A 62 -13.85 -5.82 26.26
N PRO A 63 -12.84 -4.96 26.11
CA PRO A 63 -12.90 -3.91 25.13
C PRO A 63 -13.13 -4.54 23.76
N LEU A 64 -14.10 -3.98 23.02
CA LEU A 64 -14.41 -4.38 21.64
C LEU A 64 -13.19 -4.35 20.72
N LEU A 65 -12.18 -3.56 21.09
CA LEU A 65 -10.95 -3.40 20.34
C LEU A 65 -9.78 -4.02 21.10
N PRO A 66 -8.91 -4.76 20.39
CA PRO A 66 -7.59 -5.09 20.91
C PRO A 66 -6.86 -3.83 21.35
N GLN A 67 -6.13 -3.89 22.47
CA GLN A 67 -5.30 -2.79 22.92
C GLN A 67 -4.18 -2.53 21.90
N MET A 68 -4.32 -1.46 21.11
CA MET A 68 -3.39 -1.11 20.03
C MET A 68 -2.04 -0.57 20.53
N PHE A 69 -1.94 -0.27 21.84
CA PHE A 69 -0.81 0.45 22.45
C PHE A 69 -0.39 -0.18 23.77
N VAL A 70 -0.26 -1.50 23.80
CA VAL A 70 0.42 -2.16 24.92
C VAL A 70 1.92 -1.94 24.74
N GLU A 71 2.61 -1.46 25.77
CA GLU A 71 4.06 -1.59 25.86
C GLU A 71 4.38 -3.07 25.84
N LYS A 72 4.61 -3.61 24.64
CA LYS A 72 5.02 -4.99 24.47
C LYS A 72 6.35 -5.09 25.24
N PRO A 73 6.44 -5.88 26.32
CA PRO A 73 7.72 -6.10 26.97
C PRO A 73 8.65 -6.53 25.85
N LEU A 74 9.79 -5.84 25.67
CA LEU A 74 10.78 -6.23 24.67
C LEU A 74 10.97 -7.73 24.90
N PRO A 75 10.51 -8.60 23.98
CA PRO A 75 10.64 -10.02 24.19
C PRO A 75 12.12 -10.23 24.44
N GLU A 76 12.48 -10.74 25.61
CA GLU A 76 13.88 -10.93 25.96
C GLU A 76 14.46 -11.79 24.84
N SER A 77 15.29 -11.16 24.00
CA SER A 77 15.76 -11.82 22.79
C SER A 77 16.51 -13.07 23.23
N PRO A 78 16.18 -14.26 22.70
CA PRO A 78 16.84 -15.51 23.10
C PRO A 78 18.32 -15.53 22.72
N PHE A 79 18.74 -14.56 21.90
CA PHE A 79 20.12 -14.32 21.55
C PHE A 79 20.50 -12.84 21.70
N GLN A 80 21.76 -12.58 22.00
CA GLN A 80 22.38 -11.28 21.80
C GLN A 80 22.89 -11.20 20.36
N LEU A 81 22.57 -10.12 19.66
CA LEU A 81 22.94 -9.91 18.25
C LEU A 81 24.00 -8.82 18.17
N ASN A 82 25.17 -9.16 17.63
CA ASN A 82 26.24 -8.21 17.29
C ASN A 82 26.43 -8.19 15.76
N GLY A 83 27.10 -7.16 15.23
CA GLY A 83 27.43 -7.13 13.81
C GLY A 83 28.52 -6.13 13.45
N LYS A 84 29.14 -6.33 12.28
CA LYS A 84 30.18 -5.45 11.73
C LYS A 84 30.00 -5.32 10.20
N LEU A 85 30.32 -4.15 9.67
CA LEU A 85 30.34 -3.93 8.22
C LEU A 85 31.65 -4.49 7.64
N ILE A 86 31.55 -5.25 6.56
CA ILE A 86 32.68 -5.74 5.79
C ILE A 86 32.76 -4.88 4.52
N THR A 87 33.83 -4.10 4.42
CA THR A 87 34.11 -3.22 3.29
C THR A 87 35.38 -3.66 2.58
N ASN A 88 35.35 -3.77 1.25
CA ASN A 88 36.51 -4.21 0.47
C ASN A 88 37.44 -3.02 0.17
N GLU A 89 38.47 -2.80 1.00
CA GLU A 89 39.39 -1.66 0.80
C GLU A 89 40.64 -2.01 -0.02
N ARG A 90 41.12 -3.27 -0.08
CA ARG A 90 42.37 -3.63 -0.78
C ARG A 90 42.75 -5.12 -0.76
N GLU A 91 41.79 -6.05 -0.79
CA GLU A 91 42.11 -7.49 -0.77
C GLU A 91 42.08 -8.11 -2.18
N ASP A 92 43.22 -8.59 -2.68
CA ASP A 92 43.35 -9.26 -3.99
C ASP A 92 42.71 -10.66 -4.02
N ASP A 93 42.37 -11.21 -2.85
CA ASP A 93 41.71 -12.51 -2.72
C ASP A 93 40.20 -12.38 -2.96
N TYR A 94 39.76 -12.81 -4.15
CA TYR A 94 38.35 -12.81 -4.58
C TYR A 94 37.41 -13.50 -3.57
N TRP A 95 37.88 -14.52 -2.85
CA TRP A 95 37.09 -15.24 -1.84
C TRP A 95 36.87 -14.47 -0.53
N ARG A 96 37.67 -13.43 -0.26
CA ARG A 96 37.59 -12.56 0.92
C ARG A 96 37.08 -11.16 0.62
N SER A 97 37.02 -10.80 -0.67
CA SER A 97 36.44 -9.57 -1.24
C SER A 97 34.92 -9.39 -1.06
N VAL A 98 34.32 -9.91 0.01
CA VAL A 98 32.87 -9.85 0.25
C VAL A 98 32.52 -8.50 0.86
N GLU A 99 31.79 -7.68 0.12
CA GLU A 99 31.16 -6.45 0.64
C GLU A 99 29.83 -6.81 1.31
N GLY A 100 29.61 -6.38 2.55
CA GLY A 100 28.34 -6.66 3.23
C GLY A 100 28.36 -6.39 4.73
N ALA A 101 27.41 -7.00 5.45
CA ALA A 101 27.33 -6.93 6.90
C ALA A 101 27.35 -8.34 7.48
N GLU A 102 28.20 -8.56 8.49
CA GLU A 102 28.25 -9.79 9.26
C GLU A 102 27.39 -9.63 10.51
N LEU A 103 26.57 -10.65 10.81
CA LEU A 103 25.77 -10.74 12.01
C LEU A 103 26.23 -11.92 12.87
N GLN A 104 26.39 -11.70 14.17
CA GLN A 104 26.83 -12.68 15.15
C GLN A 104 25.74 -12.87 16.20
N PHE A 105 25.29 -14.11 16.37
CA PHE A 105 24.22 -14.48 17.30
C PHE A 105 24.81 -15.26 18.47
N GLU A 106 24.58 -14.79 19.70
CA GLU A 106 24.94 -15.50 20.93
C GLU A 106 23.68 -15.90 21.69
N PHE A 107 23.36 -17.19 21.70
CA PHE A 107 22.18 -17.72 22.38
C PHE A 107 22.41 -17.83 23.90
N LYS A 108 21.50 -17.26 24.68
CA LYS A 108 21.47 -17.45 26.14
C LYS A 108 20.91 -18.85 26.44
N ARG A 109 21.55 -19.60 27.35
CA ARG A 109 21.13 -20.95 27.76
C ARG A 109 20.14 -20.92 28.93
#